data_AF-A0A257Z4C1-F1
#
_entry.id   AF-A0A257Z4C1-F1
#
_cell.length_a   1.000
_cell.length_b   1.000
_cell.length_c   1.000
_cell.angle_alpha   90.00
_cell.angle_beta   90.00
_cell.angle_gamma   90.00
#
_symmetry.space_group_name_H-M   'P 1'
#
loop_
_entity.id
_entity.type
_entity.pdbx_description
1 polymer ?
#
loop_
_entity_poly.entity_id
_entity_poly.type
_entity_poly.pdbx_seq_one_letter_code
_entity_poly.pdbx_strand_id
1 'polypeptide(L)'
;MVLAAGKGTRMRPLTDTRPKPLVEVARARQGAPRLTFSDERDALLETGGGTRRALPLLGPGPFVAINSDTIWIEGLHPNLARLMEAFDPERMDCLLLVAATSVSVGYDGIGDFLMDQDGRLTRRPERLVSPFVYAGAGIFAPRLFDGTPDGAFSLNLVFDRAAEAGRLFGLRLDGIWMHVGTPDAIADAELAIRRSSD
;
A
#
# COMPACT_ATOMS: atom_id res chain seq x y z
N MET A 1 4.07 9.19 3.06
CA MET A 1 2.65 9.42 3.42
C MET A 1 2.09 8.12 3.99
N VAL A 2 1.32 8.18 5.08
CA VAL A 2 0.58 7.02 5.59
C VAL A 2 -0.90 7.26 5.34
N LEU A 3 -1.56 6.36 4.62
CA LEU A 3 -3.00 6.39 4.36
C LEU A 3 -3.73 5.71 5.52
N ALA A 4 -4.42 6.53 6.31
CA ALA A 4 -5.05 6.15 7.57
C ALA A 4 -6.53 6.58 7.65
N ALA A 5 -7.08 7.11 6.55
CA ALA A 5 -8.48 7.49 6.45
C ALA A 5 -9.37 6.25 6.18
N GLY A 6 -10.59 6.27 6.70
CA GLY A 6 -11.56 5.19 6.50
C GLY A 6 -12.33 4.84 7.78
N LYS A 7 -13.54 4.31 7.61
CA LYS A 7 -14.44 4.01 8.74
C LYS A 7 -14.06 2.75 9.53
N GLY A 8 -13.10 1.96 9.04
CA GLY A 8 -12.64 0.73 9.71
C GLY A 8 -13.74 -0.32 9.94
N THR A 9 -14.85 -0.28 9.18
CA THR A 9 -16.08 -1.05 9.45
C THR A 9 -15.88 -2.56 9.49
N ARG A 10 -14.87 -3.08 8.78
CA ARG A 10 -14.51 -4.51 8.74
C ARG A 10 -13.81 -5.01 10.01
N MET A 11 -13.34 -4.11 10.87
CA MET A 11 -12.62 -4.40 12.12
C MET A 11 -13.45 -4.13 13.37
N ARG A 12 -14.77 -3.95 13.22
CA ARG A 12 -15.67 -3.78 14.37
C ARG A 12 -15.69 -5.08 15.21
N PRO A 13 -15.75 -4.99 16.54
CA PRO A 13 -15.96 -3.77 17.34
C PRO A 13 -14.69 -2.97 17.67
N LEU A 14 -13.49 -3.44 17.28
CA LEU A 14 -12.21 -2.82 17.66
C LEU A 14 -12.06 -1.38 17.15
N THR A 15 -12.78 -1.04 16.07
CA THR A 15 -12.76 0.30 15.46
C THR A 15 -13.93 1.19 15.83
N ASP A 16 -14.84 0.77 16.72
CA ASP A 16 -16.02 1.56 17.09
C ASP A 16 -15.65 2.79 17.92
N THR A 17 -14.55 2.72 18.69
CA THR A 17 -14.08 3.82 19.54
C THR A 17 -12.66 4.30 19.20
N ARG A 18 -12.01 3.68 18.20
CA ARG A 18 -10.62 3.93 17.84
C ARG A 18 -10.38 3.74 16.33
N PRO A 19 -9.68 4.65 15.63
CA PRO A 19 -9.27 4.42 14.24
C PRO A 19 -8.42 3.13 14.08
N LYS A 20 -8.63 2.37 12.99
CA LYS A 20 -7.86 1.15 12.66
C LYS A 20 -6.32 1.30 12.81
N PRO A 21 -5.69 2.42 12.37
CA PRO A 21 -4.25 2.64 12.53
C PRO A 21 -3.73 2.68 13.97
N LEU A 22 -4.62 2.87 14.95
CA LEU A 22 -4.26 2.98 16.38
C LEU A 22 -4.57 1.69 17.16
N VAL A 23 -5.01 0.63 16.48
CA VAL A 23 -5.06 -0.71 17.07
C VAL A 23 -3.61 -1.17 17.26
N GLU A 24 -3.25 -1.51 18.49
CA GLU A 24 -1.88 -1.81 18.84
C GLU A 24 -1.48 -3.17 18.27
N VAL A 25 -0.49 -3.17 17.38
CA VAL A 25 0.15 -4.36 16.82
C VAL A 25 1.66 -4.21 17.04
N ALA A 26 2.19 -4.91 18.05
CA ALA A 26 3.61 -4.89 18.46
C ALA A 26 4.16 -3.53 18.98
N ARG A 27 5.42 -3.52 19.44
CA ARG A 27 6.05 -2.41 20.19
C ARG A 27 6.49 -1.22 19.32
N ALA A 28 6.36 0.00 19.84
CA ALA A 28 6.78 1.25 19.21
C ALA A 28 8.31 1.47 19.19
N ARG A 29 8.83 2.11 18.13
CA ARG A 29 10.24 2.54 18.01
C ARG A 29 10.55 3.79 18.86
N GLN A 30 11.82 3.99 19.20
CA GLN A 30 12.31 5.23 19.81
C GLN A 30 12.65 6.30 18.77
N GLY A 31 12.29 7.57 19.05
CA GLY A 31 12.47 8.73 18.18
C GLY A 31 11.21 9.07 17.37
N ALA A 32 10.64 10.26 17.58
CA ALA A 32 9.41 10.68 16.89
C ALA A 32 9.75 11.41 15.57
N PRO A 33 9.22 10.97 14.42
CA PRO A 33 9.34 11.73 13.18
C PRO A 33 8.51 13.03 13.27
N ARG A 34 8.80 14.02 12.41
CA ARG A 34 7.91 15.16 12.23
C ARG A 34 6.59 14.67 11.60
N LEU A 35 5.49 14.95 12.28
CA LEU A 35 4.15 14.58 11.82
C LEU A 35 3.43 15.80 11.23
N THR A 36 2.89 15.63 10.03
CA THR A 36 1.98 16.59 9.38
C THR A 36 0.71 15.85 9.01
N PHE A 37 -0.45 16.42 9.31
CA PHE A 37 -1.74 15.80 9.05
C PHE A 37 -2.42 16.46 7.84
N SER A 38 -2.83 15.63 6.87
CA SER A 38 -3.84 15.99 5.87
C SER A 38 -5.19 15.56 6.42
N ASP A 39 -6.04 16.50 6.78
CA ASP A 39 -7.33 16.23 7.41
C ASP A 39 -8.40 15.83 6.36
N GLU A 40 -9.18 14.80 6.66
CA GLU A 40 -10.29 14.27 5.82
C GLU A 40 -11.61 14.15 6.61
N ARG A 41 -11.74 14.82 7.76
CA ARG A 41 -12.95 14.74 8.60
C ARG A 41 -14.20 15.34 7.95
N ASP A 42 -14.02 16.29 7.04
CA ASP A 42 -15.08 16.94 6.26
C ASP A 42 -15.64 16.04 5.15
N ALA A 43 -14.80 15.18 4.57
CA ALA A 43 -15.18 14.26 3.50
C ALA A 43 -14.22 13.07 3.42
N LEU A 44 -14.75 11.85 3.33
CA LEU A 44 -13.96 10.66 3.02
C LEU A 44 -13.58 10.66 1.54
N LEU A 45 -12.29 10.82 1.23
CA LEU A 45 -11.82 11.03 -0.14
C LEU A 45 -11.31 9.78 -0.84
N GLU A 46 -11.45 8.60 -0.22
CA GLU A 46 -10.80 7.37 -0.70
C GLU A 46 -9.27 7.51 -0.79
N THR A 47 -8.58 6.44 -1.19
CA THR A 47 -7.11 6.43 -1.21
C THR A 47 -6.50 7.43 -2.19
N GLY A 48 -7.12 7.61 -3.36
CA GLY A 48 -6.63 8.50 -4.41
C GLY A 48 -6.90 9.97 -4.09
N GLY A 49 -8.13 10.28 -3.68
CA GLY A 49 -8.52 11.65 -3.30
C GLY A 49 -7.78 12.15 -2.07
N GLY A 50 -7.60 11.29 -1.06
CA GLY A 50 -6.80 11.60 0.13
C GLY A 50 -5.34 11.89 -0.23
N THR A 51 -4.76 11.10 -1.14
CA THR A 51 -3.40 11.34 -1.65
C THR A 51 -3.30 12.66 -2.40
N ARG A 52 -4.25 12.97 -3.30
CA ARG A 52 -4.31 14.25 -4.03
C ARG A 52 -4.35 15.44 -3.06
N ARG A 53 -5.18 15.37 -2.01
CA ARG A 53 -5.28 16.42 -0.99
C ARG A 53 -3.95 16.64 -0.25
N ALA A 54 -3.19 15.57 0.00
CA ALA A 54 -1.93 15.64 0.72
C ALA A 54 -0.73 16.13 -0.11
N LEU A 55 -0.80 16.14 -1.45
CA LEU A 55 0.33 16.49 -2.33
C LEU A 55 1.03 17.81 -1.96
N PRO A 56 0.34 18.92 -1.65
CA PRO A 56 1.01 20.17 -1.29
C PRO A 56 1.90 20.07 -0.04
N LEU A 57 1.66 19.07 0.82
CA LEU A 57 2.42 18.82 2.05
C LEU A 57 3.66 17.93 1.81
N LEU A 58 3.71 17.19 0.69
CA LEU A 58 4.74 16.20 0.39
C LEU A 58 5.91 16.79 -0.41
N GLY A 59 5.70 17.95 -1.05
CA GLY A 59 6.67 18.58 -1.94
C GLY A 59 6.57 18.09 -3.39
N PRO A 60 7.48 18.56 -4.27
CA PRO A 60 7.36 18.35 -5.72
C PRO A 60 7.94 17.01 -6.21
N GLY A 61 8.65 16.27 -5.35
CA GLY A 61 9.32 15.03 -5.72
C GLY A 61 8.43 13.79 -5.60
N PRO A 62 8.87 12.64 -6.14
CA PRO A 62 8.26 11.34 -5.86
C PRO A 62 8.18 11.07 -4.36
N PHE A 63 7.11 10.40 -3.94
CA PHE A 63 6.87 10.12 -2.53
C PHE A 63 6.45 8.68 -2.31
N VAL A 64 6.82 8.14 -1.15
CA VAL A 64 6.30 6.85 -0.67
C VAL A 64 4.91 7.06 -0.11
N ALA A 65 3.94 6.23 -0.50
CA ALA A 65 2.67 6.07 0.20
C ALA A 65 2.52 4.62 0.69
N ILE A 66 2.03 4.47 1.92
CA ILE A 66 1.76 3.17 2.55
C ILE A 66 0.40 3.20 3.25
N ASN A 67 -0.37 2.14 3.09
CA ASN A 67 -1.61 1.94 3.84
C ASN A 67 -1.29 1.62 5.30
N SER A 68 -2.05 2.19 6.23
CA SER A 68 -1.83 1.97 7.67
C SER A 68 -2.08 0.54 8.14
N ASP A 69 -2.78 -0.26 7.35
CA ASP A 69 -3.20 -1.62 7.67
C ASP A 69 -2.41 -2.69 6.92
N THR A 70 -1.37 -2.27 6.21
CA THR A 70 -0.41 -3.17 5.60
C THR A 70 0.62 -3.60 6.63
N ILE A 71 0.78 -4.92 6.79
CA ILE A 71 1.78 -5.52 7.69
C ILE A 71 2.53 -6.60 6.91
N TRP A 72 3.85 -6.63 7.02
CA TRP A 72 4.68 -7.70 6.50
C TRP A 72 5.85 -8.00 7.44
N ILE A 73 6.36 -9.22 7.35
CA ILE A 73 7.65 -9.59 7.92
C ILE A 73 8.70 -9.29 6.86
N GLU A 74 9.74 -8.53 7.23
CA GLU A 74 10.84 -8.18 6.34
C GLU A 74 11.65 -9.43 5.96
N GLY A 75 12.16 -9.44 4.73
CA GLY A 75 13.22 -10.36 4.33
C GLY A 75 14.59 -9.87 4.74
N LEU A 76 15.62 -10.18 3.94
CA LEU A 76 17.00 -9.81 4.26
C LEU A 76 17.22 -8.29 4.19
N HIS A 77 16.50 -7.61 3.29
CA HIS A 77 16.61 -6.17 3.07
C HIS A 77 15.25 -5.49 3.27
N PRO A 78 15.17 -4.35 3.99
CA PRO A 78 13.91 -3.66 4.23
C PRO A 78 13.19 -3.24 2.94
N ASN A 79 11.93 -3.64 2.78
CA ASN A 79 11.17 -3.43 1.54
C ASN A 79 11.02 -1.95 1.15
N LEU A 80 10.87 -1.04 2.10
CA LEU A 80 10.80 0.40 1.81
C LEU A 80 12.13 0.95 1.26
N ALA A 81 13.26 0.48 1.77
CA ALA A 81 14.57 0.86 1.24
C ALA A 81 14.76 0.34 -0.19
N ARG A 82 14.40 -0.93 -0.43
CA ARG A 82 14.43 -1.53 -1.76
C ARG A 82 13.55 -0.80 -2.77
N LEU A 83 12.35 -0.33 -2.36
CA LEU A 83 11.49 0.51 -3.20
C LEU A 83 12.21 1.80 -3.59
N MET A 84 12.81 2.50 -2.62
CA MET A 84 13.50 3.77 -2.85
C MET A 84 14.72 3.60 -3.76
N GLU A 85 15.47 2.50 -3.61
CA GLU A 85 16.62 2.16 -4.44
C GLU A 85 16.22 1.78 -5.88
N ALA A 86 15.10 1.07 -6.04
CA ALA A 86 14.64 0.59 -7.34
C ALA A 86 13.88 1.65 -8.16
N PHE A 87 13.43 2.73 -7.52
CA PHE A 87 12.65 3.76 -8.21
C PHE A 87 13.53 4.62 -9.13
N ASP A 88 13.17 4.62 -10.42
CA ASP A 88 13.83 5.43 -11.44
C ASP A 88 12.81 6.35 -12.14
N PRO A 89 12.81 7.67 -11.86
CA PRO A 89 11.83 8.61 -12.40
C PRO A 89 11.86 8.75 -13.92
N GLU A 90 12.94 8.35 -14.59
CA GLU A 90 13.03 8.35 -16.05
C GLU A 90 12.19 7.21 -16.64
N ARG A 91 12.18 6.05 -15.98
CA ARG A 91 11.50 4.83 -16.44
C ARG A 91 10.08 4.67 -15.93
N MET A 92 9.79 5.14 -14.72
CA MET A 92 8.53 4.87 -14.04
C MET A 92 7.90 6.11 -13.41
N ASP A 93 6.59 6.06 -13.24
CA ASP A 93 5.82 7.03 -12.46
C ASP A 93 5.24 6.39 -11.20
N CYS A 94 5.09 5.07 -11.20
CA CYS A 94 4.53 4.30 -10.11
C CYS A 94 5.32 3.02 -9.93
N LEU A 95 5.84 2.79 -8.71
CA LEU A 95 6.46 1.53 -8.31
C LEU A 95 5.68 0.95 -7.13
N LEU A 96 5.01 -0.17 -7.36
CA LEU A 96 4.20 -0.84 -6.35
C LEU A 96 5.00 -1.96 -5.67
N LEU A 97 4.92 -2.05 -4.35
CA LEU A 97 5.29 -3.28 -3.66
C LEU A 97 4.19 -4.31 -3.89
N VAL A 98 4.55 -5.45 -4.47
CA VAL A 98 3.60 -6.52 -4.77
C VAL A 98 3.95 -7.80 -4.01
N ALA A 99 2.94 -8.41 -3.39
CA ALA A 99 3.09 -9.69 -2.71
C ALA A 99 2.71 -10.84 -3.66
N ALA A 100 3.42 -11.96 -3.56
CA ALA A 100 3.04 -13.16 -4.28
C ALA A 100 1.85 -13.84 -3.58
N THR A 101 0.78 -14.13 -4.32
CA THR A 101 -0.47 -14.67 -3.75
C THR A 101 -0.26 -16.03 -3.07
N SER A 102 0.70 -16.83 -3.54
CA SER A 102 1.00 -18.18 -3.02
C SER A 102 1.64 -18.23 -1.64
N VAL A 103 2.27 -17.14 -1.19
CA VAL A 103 3.00 -17.07 0.10
C VAL A 103 2.39 -16.03 1.04
N SER A 104 1.24 -15.47 0.66
CA SER A 104 0.53 -14.46 1.44
C SER A 104 -0.35 -15.12 2.49
N VAL A 105 -0.33 -14.58 3.71
CA VAL A 105 -1.17 -15.08 4.81
C VAL A 105 -2.48 -14.27 4.84
N GLY A 106 -3.61 -14.98 4.90
CA GLY A 106 -4.94 -14.36 5.00
C GLY A 106 -5.46 -13.70 3.72
N TYR A 107 -4.89 -14.05 2.54
CA TYR A 107 -5.34 -13.55 1.24
C TYR A 107 -5.90 -14.68 0.38
N ASP A 108 -7.22 -14.67 0.14
CA ASP A 108 -7.93 -15.64 -0.71
C ASP A 108 -8.31 -15.07 -2.09
N GLY A 109 -7.70 -13.94 -2.48
CA GLY A 109 -8.02 -13.26 -3.73
C GLY A 109 -7.31 -13.84 -4.96
N ILE A 110 -7.68 -13.33 -6.13
CA ILE A 110 -7.20 -13.80 -7.44
C ILE A 110 -6.05 -12.96 -8.04
N GLY A 111 -5.45 -12.07 -7.25
CA GLY A 111 -4.38 -11.16 -7.66
C GLY A 111 -4.88 -9.93 -8.43
N ASP A 112 -3.99 -8.96 -8.60
CA ASP A 112 -4.26 -7.65 -9.21
C ASP A 112 -3.47 -7.44 -10.52
N PHE A 113 -2.24 -7.96 -10.60
CA PHE A 113 -1.28 -7.60 -11.66
C PHE A 113 -0.52 -8.78 -12.24
N LEU A 114 -0.27 -8.77 -13.54
CA LEU A 114 0.82 -9.54 -14.14
C LEU A 114 2.09 -8.69 -14.11
N MET A 115 3.25 -9.33 -13.96
CA MET A 115 4.55 -8.67 -13.95
C MET A 115 5.47 -9.36 -14.95
N ASP A 116 6.11 -8.58 -15.82
CA ASP A 116 7.11 -9.09 -16.76
C ASP A 116 8.50 -9.19 -16.11
N GLN A 117 9.50 -9.60 -16.90
CA GLN A 117 10.88 -9.81 -16.44
C GLN A 117 11.59 -8.51 -16.03
N ASP A 118 11.15 -7.37 -16.56
CA ASP A 118 11.68 -6.04 -16.24
C ASP A 118 10.94 -5.37 -15.07
N GLY A 119 9.95 -6.06 -14.51
CA GLY A 119 9.13 -5.58 -13.40
C GLY A 119 7.97 -4.69 -13.82
N ARG A 120 7.65 -4.56 -15.12
CA ARG A 120 6.50 -3.78 -15.56
C ARG A 120 5.21 -4.50 -15.21
N LEU A 121 4.24 -3.77 -14.67
CA LEU A 121 2.94 -4.32 -14.30
C LEU A 121 1.88 -4.04 -15.35
N THR A 122 1.02 -5.02 -15.57
CA THR A 122 -0.24 -4.89 -16.30
C THR A 122 -1.38 -5.41 -15.46
N ARG A 123 -2.60 -4.90 -15.66
CA ARG A 123 -3.77 -5.38 -14.94
C ARG A 123 -4.05 -6.84 -15.25
N ARG A 124 -4.45 -7.59 -14.22
CA ARG A 124 -4.95 -8.96 -14.38
C ARG A 124 -6.19 -8.95 -15.30
N PRO A 125 -6.20 -9.73 -16.40
CA PRO A 125 -7.40 -9.93 -17.20
C PRO A 125 -8.50 -10.65 -16.41
N GLU A 126 -9.77 -10.31 -16.66
CA GLU A 126 -10.93 -10.74 -15.85
C GLU A 126 -10.98 -12.26 -15.57
N ARG A 127 -10.62 -13.08 -16.57
CA ARG A 127 -10.69 -14.55 -16.53
C ARG A 127 -9.40 -15.26 -16.14
N LEU A 128 -8.37 -14.54 -15.70
CA LEU A 128 -7.08 -15.12 -15.30
C LEU A 128 -6.82 -14.93 -13.81
N VAL A 129 -6.12 -15.85 -13.17
CA VAL A 129 -5.55 -15.62 -11.84
C VAL A 129 -4.19 -14.96 -12.03
N SER A 130 -3.91 -13.92 -11.24
CA SER A 130 -2.61 -13.25 -11.20
C SER A 130 -1.81 -13.75 -9.98
N PRO A 131 -0.48 -13.88 -10.13
CA PRO A 131 0.39 -14.22 -9.02
C PRO A 131 0.68 -13.06 -8.07
N PHE A 132 0.29 -11.81 -8.39
CA PHE A 132 0.72 -10.62 -7.65
C PHE A 132 -0.45 -9.71 -7.24
N VAL A 133 -0.45 -9.33 -5.96
CA VAL A 133 -1.41 -8.40 -5.34
C VAL A 133 -0.67 -7.17 -4.83
N TYR A 134 -1.30 -6.00 -4.90
CA TYR A 134 -0.75 -4.79 -4.30
C TYR A 134 -0.65 -4.94 -2.79
N ALA A 135 0.57 -4.85 -2.26
CA ALA A 135 0.82 -5.02 -0.83
C ALA A 135 0.45 -3.79 0.01
N GLY A 136 -0.02 -2.70 -0.61
CA GLY A 136 -0.41 -1.48 0.09
C GLY A 136 0.74 -0.49 0.34
N ALA A 137 1.87 -0.63 -0.35
CA ALA A 137 2.97 0.34 -0.32
C ALA A 137 3.52 0.60 -1.72
N GLY A 138 3.91 1.84 -2.03
CA GLY A 138 4.53 2.17 -3.31
C GLY A 138 5.12 3.57 -3.36
N ILE A 139 5.84 3.87 -4.44
CA ILE A 139 6.36 5.21 -4.77
C ILE A 139 5.57 5.78 -5.93
N PHE A 140 5.18 7.04 -5.79
CA PHE A 140 4.32 7.75 -6.74
C PHE A 140 4.98 9.06 -7.17
N ALA A 141 5.04 9.29 -8.48
CA ALA A 141 5.33 10.60 -9.04
C ALA A 141 4.10 11.52 -8.88
N PRO A 142 4.24 12.77 -8.41
CA PRO A 142 3.11 13.69 -8.23
C PRO A 142 2.28 13.91 -9.50
N ARG A 143 2.91 13.89 -10.68
CA ARG A 143 2.25 14.06 -11.98
C ARG A 143 1.16 13.02 -12.29
N LEU A 144 1.17 11.86 -11.63
CA LEU A 144 0.08 10.88 -11.79
C LEU A 144 -1.28 11.42 -11.34
N PHE A 145 -1.25 12.41 -10.44
CA PHE A 145 -2.44 13.03 -9.89
C PHE A 145 -2.88 14.26 -10.70
N ASP A 146 -2.15 14.67 -11.74
CA ASP A 146 -2.54 15.79 -12.59
C ASP A 146 -3.85 15.46 -13.32
N GLY A 147 -4.80 16.39 -13.31
CA GLY A 147 -6.12 16.17 -13.89
C GLY A 147 -6.90 14.99 -13.30
N THR A 148 -6.56 14.53 -12.08
CA THR A 148 -7.46 13.61 -11.34
C THR A 148 -8.72 14.36 -10.87
N PRO A 149 -9.84 13.64 -10.65
CA PRO A 149 -11.06 14.26 -10.14
C PRO A 149 -10.83 14.97 -8.81
N ASP A 150 -11.62 16.01 -8.56
CA ASP A 150 -11.79 16.53 -7.21
C ASP A 150 -12.73 15.62 -6.41
N GLY A 151 -12.48 15.48 -5.11
CA GLY A 151 -13.27 14.60 -4.24
C GLY A 151 -12.77 13.16 -4.22
N ALA A 152 -13.70 12.22 -3.99
CA ALA A 152 -13.36 10.83 -3.70
C ALA A 152 -13.01 10.02 -4.95
N PHE A 153 -11.84 9.39 -4.98
CA PHE A 153 -11.48 8.42 -6.01
C PHE A 153 -10.42 7.42 -5.51
N SER A 154 -10.36 6.24 -6.15
CA SER A 154 -9.41 5.17 -5.80
C SER A 154 -8.03 5.39 -6.43
N LEU A 155 -6.96 5.00 -5.74
CA LEU A 155 -5.62 4.91 -6.34
C LEU A 155 -5.56 3.99 -7.57
N ASN A 156 -6.54 3.09 -7.77
CA ASN A 156 -6.61 2.29 -8.99
C ASN A 156 -6.61 3.17 -10.26
N LEU A 157 -7.23 4.35 -10.22
CA LEU A 157 -7.19 5.30 -11.34
C LEU A 157 -5.76 5.70 -11.72
N VAL A 158 -4.90 5.96 -10.72
CA VAL A 158 -3.49 6.35 -10.99
C VAL A 158 -2.65 5.15 -11.41
N PHE A 159 -2.97 3.94 -10.92
CA PHE A 159 -2.33 2.71 -11.40
C PHE A 159 -2.68 2.45 -12.86
N ASP A 160 -3.94 2.64 -13.25
CA ASP A 160 -4.41 2.44 -14.63
C ASP A 160 -3.71 3.42 -15.58
N ARG A 161 -3.66 4.71 -15.23
CA ARG A 161 -2.90 5.72 -16.00
C ARG A 161 -1.43 5.36 -16.17
N ALA A 162 -0.78 4.92 -15.08
CA ALA A 162 0.61 4.51 -15.14
C ALA A 162 0.79 3.26 -16.01
N ALA A 163 -0.13 2.29 -15.96
CA ALA A 163 -0.09 1.08 -16.76
C ALA A 163 -0.27 1.39 -18.26
N GLU A 164 -1.25 2.24 -18.60
CA GLU A 164 -1.51 2.71 -19.97
C GLU A 164 -0.30 3.45 -20.57
N ALA A 165 0.38 4.28 -19.76
CA ALA A 165 1.61 4.95 -20.16
C ALA A 165 2.84 4.02 -20.21
N GLY A 166 2.70 2.76 -19.76
CA GLY A 166 3.83 1.84 -19.65
C GLY A 166 4.86 2.26 -18.60
N ARG A 167 4.41 2.95 -17.54
CA ARG A 167 5.24 3.53 -16.47
C ARG A 167 4.83 3.01 -15.08
N LEU A 168 4.02 1.94 -15.04
CA LEU A 168 3.69 1.18 -13.84
C LEU A 168 4.65 -0.02 -13.69
N PHE A 169 5.35 -0.05 -12.57
CA PHE A 169 6.28 -1.11 -12.22
C PHE A 169 5.94 -1.72 -10.86
N GLY A 170 6.44 -2.92 -10.63
CA GLY A 170 6.27 -3.70 -9.43
C GLY A 170 7.63 -4.13 -8.89
N LEU A 171 7.76 -4.05 -7.57
CA LEU A 171 8.84 -4.69 -6.83
C LEU A 171 8.23 -5.81 -6.00
N ARG A 172 8.70 -7.03 -6.19
CA ARG A 172 8.23 -8.16 -5.38
C ARG A 172 8.71 -7.98 -3.93
N LEU A 173 7.75 -8.06 -3.01
CA LEU A 173 7.98 -8.09 -1.57
C LEU A 173 8.94 -9.25 -1.23
N ASP A 174 9.96 -8.94 -0.43
CA ASP A 174 10.85 -9.93 0.18
C ASP A 174 10.40 -10.15 1.62
N GLY A 175 10.15 -11.40 1.99
CA GLY A 175 9.49 -11.77 3.24
C GLY A 175 8.03 -12.20 3.05
N ILE A 176 7.22 -12.04 4.11
CA ILE A 176 5.85 -12.56 4.19
C ILE A 176 4.87 -11.40 4.36
N TRP A 177 3.94 -11.28 3.43
CA TRP A 177 2.85 -10.31 3.51
C TRP A 177 1.63 -10.90 4.24
N MET A 178 1.04 -10.09 5.13
CA MET A 178 -0.16 -10.46 5.89
C MET A 178 -1.28 -9.49 5.58
N HIS A 179 -2.38 -10.01 5.04
CA HIS A 179 -3.57 -9.20 4.76
C HIS A 179 -4.48 -9.15 6.00
N VAL A 180 -4.29 -8.15 6.87
CA VAL A 180 -5.11 -7.98 8.09
C VAL A 180 -6.35 -7.12 7.81
N GLY A 181 -7.38 -7.79 7.29
CA GLY A 181 -8.65 -7.17 6.90
C GLY A 181 -9.80 -7.34 7.90
N THR A 182 -9.71 -8.35 8.77
CA THR A 182 -10.74 -8.80 9.71
C THR A 182 -10.13 -9.10 11.08
N PRO A 183 -10.92 -9.14 12.18
CA PRO A 183 -10.42 -9.47 13.51
C PRO A 183 -9.74 -10.84 13.57
N ASP A 184 -10.28 -11.85 12.87
CA ASP A 184 -9.71 -13.21 12.88
C ASP A 184 -8.30 -13.26 12.27
N ALA A 185 -8.01 -12.40 11.28
CA ALA A 185 -6.69 -12.31 10.65
C ALA A 185 -5.62 -11.70 11.58
N ILE A 186 -5.99 -11.07 12.71
CA ILE A 186 -5.04 -10.55 13.69
C ILE A 186 -4.29 -11.70 14.36
N ALA A 187 -4.99 -12.76 14.77
CA ALA A 187 -4.38 -13.90 15.45
C ALA A 187 -3.35 -14.61 14.55
N ASP A 188 -3.66 -14.75 13.26
CA ASP A 188 -2.76 -15.31 12.26
C ASP A 188 -1.53 -14.42 12.06
N ALA A 189 -1.71 -13.09 11.99
CA ALA A 189 -0.61 -12.15 11.87
C ALA A 189 0.32 -12.16 13.10
N GLU A 190 -0.25 -12.17 14.32
CA GLU A 190 0.53 -12.30 15.55
C GLU A 190 1.31 -13.61 15.62
N LEU A 191 0.69 -14.72 15.21
CA LEU A 191 1.34 -16.03 15.20
C LEU A 191 2.51 -16.07 14.20
N ALA A 192 2.33 -15.50 13.00
CA ALA A 192 3.38 -15.38 12.02
C ALA A 192 4.56 -14.53 12.52
N ILE A 193 4.28 -13.40 13.17
CA ILE A 193 5.31 -12.53 13.77
C ILE A 193 6.11 -13.30 14.84
N ARG A 194 5.43 -13.99 15.76
CA ARG A 194 6.09 -14.79 16.81
C ARG A 194 7.03 -15.85 16.22
N ARG A 195 6.56 -16.61 15.22
CA ARG A 195 7.37 -17.66 14.56
C ARG A 195 8.57 -17.14 13.78
N SER A 196 8.57 -15.87 13.37
CA SER A 196 9.70 -15.25 12.68
C SER A 196 10.78 -14.69 13.61
N SER A 197 10.47 -14.61 14.91
CA SER A 197 11.37 -14.08 15.95
C SER A 197 12.16 -15.17 16.69
N ASP A 198 11.88 -16.44 16.40
CA ASP A 198 12.56 -17.64 16.92
C ASP A 198 13.60 -18.16 15.91
#